data_AF-A0A1Y0H669-F1
#
_entry.id   AF-A0A1Y0H669-F1
#
_cell.length_a   1.000
_cell.length_b   1.000
_cell.length_c   1.000
_cell.angle_alpha   90.00
_cell.angle_beta   90.00
_cell.angle_gamma   90.00
#
_symmetry.space_group_name_H-M   'P 1'
#
loop_
_entity.id
_entity.type
_entity.pdbx_description
1 polymer ?
#
loop_
_entity_poly.entity_id
_entity_poly.type
_entity_poly.pdbx_seq_one_letter_code
_entity_poly.pdbx_strand_id
1 'polypeptide(L)'
;MPLVPKQPWSLRELERDVDEALYWIWDPIGIKDSKGPRGEYWAYVPHVFKLLRAEKPEDEVRDDILQYLIDVEENSITVPGNKAATLDRLLEARRTHLQWQD
;
A
#
# COMPACT_ATOMS: atom_id res chain seq x y z
N MET A 1 -18.51 -13.76 -0.24
CA MET A 1 -18.65 -12.86 0.92
C MET A 1 -18.03 -11.54 0.51
N PRO A 2 -18.65 -10.37 0.68
CA PRO A 2 -18.03 -9.11 0.31
C PRO A 2 -17.00 -8.65 1.35
N LEU A 3 -15.93 -8.00 0.89
CA LEU A 3 -14.95 -7.36 1.77
C LEU A 3 -15.42 -5.94 2.07
N VAL A 4 -15.79 -5.67 3.32
CA VAL A 4 -16.42 -4.41 3.73
C VAL A 4 -15.55 -3.63 4.72
N PRO A 5 -15.68 -2.28 4.78
CA PRO A 5 -15.04 -1.47 5.81
C PRO A 5 -15.56 -1.82 7.21
N LYS A 6 -14.68 -1.86 8.21
CA LYS A 6 -15.08 -2.07 9.61
C LYS A 6 -15.80 -0.87 10.22
N GLN A 7 -15.43 0.33 9.78
CA GLN A 7 -16.03 1.59 10.20
C GLN A 7 -16.31 2.49 8.98
N PRO A 8 -17.23 3.48 9.09
CA PRO A 8 -17.50 4.42 7.99
C PRO A 8 -16.27 5.17 7.49
N TRP A 9 -15.27 5.36 8.34
CA TRP A 9 -14.03 6.08 8.02
C TRP A 9 -12.86 5.17 7.60
N SER A 10 -13.00 3.84 7.71
CA SER A 10 -11.92 2.89 7.46
C SER A 10 -11.32 3.01 6.05
N LEU A 11 -12.09 3.39 5.03
CA LEU A 11 -11.54 3.60 3.69
C LEU A 11 -10.60 4.81 3.61
N ARG A 12 -10.91 5.90 4.32
CA ARG A 12 -10.03 7.08 4.38
C ARG A 12 -8.76 6.80 5.18
N GLU A 13 -8.89 6.05 6.27
CA GLU A 13 -7.73 5.65 7.08
C GLU A 13 -6.84 4.66 6.33
N LEU A 14 -7.43 3.72 5.57
CA LEU A 14 -6.69 2.81 4.71
C LEU A 14 -5.93 3.56 3.60
N GLU A 15 -6.55 4.55 2.95
CA GLU A 15 -5.87 5.38 1.95
C GLU A 15 -4.69 6.16 2.55
N ARG A 16 -4.87 6.73 3.75
CA ARG A 16 -3.79 7.39 4.50
C ARG A 16 -2.66 6.42 4.86
N ASP A 17 -3.00 5.23 5.34
CA ASP A 17 -2.02 4.20 5.69
C ASP A 17 -1.20 3.77 4.47
N VAL A 18 -1.82 3.71 3.28
CA VAL A 18 -1.11 3.45 2.01
C VAL A 18 -0.12 4.57 1.71
N ASP A 19 -0.55 5.83 1.75
CA ASP A 19 0.32 6.98 1.51
C ASP A 19 1.50 7.02 2.49
N GLU A 20 1.25 6.77 3.78
CA GLU A 20 2.30 6.71 4.79
C GLU A 20 3.27 5.52 4.60
N ALA A 21 2.77 4.35 4.22
CA ALA A 21 3.62 3.19 3.97
C ALA A 21 4.55 3.42 2.76
N LEU A 22 4.01 3.99 1.67
CA LEU A 22 4.82 4.29 0.48
C LEU A 22 5.87 5.38 0.76
N TYR A 23 5.51 6.41 1.53
CA TYR A 23 6.42 7.52 1.81
C TYR A 23 7.47 7.22 2.89
N TRP A 24 7.09 6.61 4.01
CA TRP A 24 8.01 6.42 5.15
C TRP A 24 8.76 5.09 5.12
N ILE A 25 8.16 4.06 4.53
CA ILE A 25 8.67 2.68 4.61
C ILE A 25 9.30 2.29 3.29
N TRP A 26 8.56 2.35 2.19
CA TRP A 26 9.07 1.92 0.89
C TRP A 26 10.24 2.79 0.42
N ASP A 27 10.01 4.11 0.30
CA ASP A 27 10.99 5.18 0.06
C ASP A 27 12.24 4.80 -0.77
N PRO A 28 12.08 4.28 -1.99
CA PRO A 28 13.19 3.80 -2.81
C PRO A 28 14.19 4.90 -3.21
N ILE A 29 13.81 6.18 -3.14
CA ILE A 29 14.68 7.31 -3.54
C ILE A 29 15.08 8.20 -2.35
N GLY A 30 14.81 7.78 -1.11
CA GLY A 30 15.30 8.46 0.09
C GLY A 30 14.69 9.84 0.32
N ILE A 31 13.47 10.09 -0.17
CA ILE A 31 12.81 11.39 -0.05
C ILE A 31 12.48 11.70 1.42
N LYS A 32 12.19 10.70 2.24
CA LYS A 32 11.78 10.94 3.64
C LYS A 32 12.89 11.63 4.44
N ASP A 33 14.14 11.28 4.18
CA ASP A 33 15.31 11.81 4.88
C ASP A 33 15.59 13.27 4.49
N SER A 34 15.19 13.67 3.28
CA SER A 34 15.29 15.05 2.79
C SER A 34 14.06 15.91 3.09
N LYS A 35 13.01 15.34 3.71
CA LYS A 35 11.67 15.97 3.86
C LYS A 35 11.12 16.49 2.53
N GLY A 36 11.46 15.83 1.43
CA GLY A 36 10.99 16.20 0.10
C GLY A 36 9.48 15.97 -0.06
N PRO A 37 8.87 16.49 -1.13
CA PRO A 37 7.42 16.44 -1.33
C PRO A 37 6.91 15.00 -1.46
N ARG A 38 5.85 14.67 -0.72
CA ARG A 38 5.15 13.37 -0.80
C ARG A 38 4.58 13.07 -2.20
N GLY A 39 4.51 14.09 -3.06
CA GLY A 39 3.93 14.02 -4.40
C GLY A 39 4.53 12.96 -5.31
N GLU A 40 5.81 12.60 -5.13
CA GLU A 40 6.48 11.57 -5.92
C GLU A 40 5.91 10.16 -5.70
N TYR A 41 5.37 9.88 -4.50
CA TYR A 41 4.75 8.59 -4.20
C TYR A 41 3.23 8.60 -4.23
N TRP A 42 2.63 9.79 -4.17
CA TRP A 42 1.18 9.98 -4.26
C TRP A 42 0.56 9.30 -5.49
N ALA A 43 1.28 9.28 -6.62
CA ALA A 43 0.81 8.66 -7.87
C ALA A 43 0.53 7.16 -7.73
N TYR A 44 1.18 6.47 -6.79
CA TYR A 44 1.05 5.02 -6.60
C TYR A 44 -0.04 4.65 -5.58
N VAL A 45 -0.47 5.60 -4.73
CA VAL A 45 -1.49 5.40 -3.68
C VAL A 45 -2.78 4.80 -4.23
N PRO A 46 -3.40 5.33 -5.32
CA PRO A 46 -4.68 4.81 -5.81
C PRO A 46 -4.61 3.34 -6.26
N HIS A 47 -3.46 2.91 -6.80
CA HIS A 47 -3.29 1.55 -7.28
C HIS A 47 -3.16 0.56 -6.11
N VAL A 48 -2.28 0.85 -5.15
CA VAL A 48 -2.11 0.01 -3.95
C VAL A 48 -3.40 -0.04 -3.14
N PHE A 49 -4.09 1.10 -2.99
CA PHE A 49 -5.39 1.16 -2.32
C PHE A 49 -6.45 0.26 -2.99
N LYS A 50 -6.47 0.22 -4.32
CA LYS A 50 -7.34 -0.69 -5.08
C LYS A 50 -7.00 -2.16 -4.82
N LEU A 51 -5.72 -2.52 -4.82
CA LEU A 51 -5.26 -3.90 -4.58
C LEU A 51 -5.65 -4.39 -3.18
N LEU A 52 -5.47 -3.57 -2.14
CA LEU A 52 -5.85 -3.91 -0.76
C LEU A 52 -7.35 -4.15 -0.59
N ARG A 53 -8.19 -3.53 -1.43
CA ARG A 53 -9.65 -3.67 -1.38
C ARG A 53 -10.17 -4.78 -2.29
N ALA A 54 -9.31 -5.50 -2.99
CA ALA A 54 -9.74 -6.61 -3.82
C ALA A 54 -10.39 -7.70 -2.95
N GLU A 55 -11.46 -8.30 -3.45
CA GLU A 55 -12.13 -9.45 -2.81
C GLU A 55 -11.37 -10.75 -3.10
N LYS A 56 -10.09 -10.77 -2.71
CA LYS A 56 -9.17 -11.90 -2.86
C LYS A 56 -8.61 -12.33 -1.51
N PRO A 57 -8.16 -13.60 -1.36
CA PRO A 57 -7.37 -14.05 -0.23
C PRO A 57 -6.18 -13.12 0.06
N GLU A 58 -5.72 -13.10 1.31
CA GLU A 58 -4.65 -12.19 1.73
C GLU A 58 -3.34 -12.47 0.98
N ASP A 59 -3.00 -13.74 0.77
CA ASP A 59 -1.79 -14.16 0.05
C ASP A 59 -1.80 -13.68 -1.42
N GLU A 60 -2.93 -13.74 -2.11
CA GLU A 60 -3.04 -13.23 -3.49
C GLU A 60 -2.88 -11.70 -3.55
N VAL A 61 -3.45 -10.97 -2.59
CA VAL A 61 -3.28 -9.51 -2.52
C VAL A 61 -1.85 -9.14 -2.16
N ARG A 62 -1.21 -9.91 -1.29
CA ARG A 62 0.22 -9.77 -0.98
C ARG A 62 1.06 -9.89 -2.25
N ASP A 63 0.82 -10.92 -3.04
CA ASP A 63 1.58 -11.17 -4.27
C ASP A 63 1.31 -10.09 -5.33
N ASP A 64 0.06 -9.65 -5.50
CA ASP A 64 -0.30 -8.55 -6.40
C ASP A 64 0.43 -7.24 -6.03
N ILE A 65 0.47 -6.89 -4.74
CA ILE A 65 1.15 -5.67 -4.27
C ILE A 65 2.67 -5.81 -4.42
N LEU A 66 3.24 -6.97 -4.09
CA LEU A 66 4.67 -7.21 -4.26
C LEU A 66 5.08 -7.04 -5.72
N GLN A 67 4.32 -7.64 -6.64
CA GLN A 67 4.58 -7.56 -8.07
C GLN A 67 4.46 -6.11 -8.58
N TYR A 68 3.49 -5.35 -8.08
CA TYR A 68 3.35 -3.94 -8.42
C TYR A 68 4.55 -3.10 -7.93
N LEU A 69 4.99 -3.29 -6.68
CA LEU A 69 6.15 -2.55 -6.17
C LEU A 69 7.44 -2.89 -6.93
N ILE A 70 7.64 -4.16 -7.30
CA ILE A 70 8.75 -4.57 -8.17
C ILE A 70 8.67 -3.86 -9.52
N ASP A 71 7.51 -3.85 -10.16
CA ASP A 71 7.31 -3.19 -11.45
C ASP A 71 7.63 -1.68 -11.40
N VAL A 72 7.19 -0.99 -10.35
CA VAL A 72 7.49 0.44 -10.16
C VAL A 72 8.98 0.66 -9.92
N GLU A 73 9.63 -0.20 -9.13
CA GLU A 73 11.09 -0.13 -8.92
C GLU A 73 11.86 -0.39 -10.21
N GLU A 74 11.45 -1.31 -11.07
CA GLU A 74 12.18 -1.65 -12.29
C GLU A 74 11.91 -0.66 -13.44
N ASN A 75 10.66 -0.23 -13.61
CA ASN A 75 10.23 0.50 -14.80
C ASN A 75 10.03 2.01 -14.59
N SER A 76 9.94 2.48 -13.34
CA SER A 76 9.74 3.90 -13.04
C SER A 76 10.88 4.50 -12.23
N ILE A 77 11.27 3.86 -11.13
CA ILE A 77 12.18 4.46 -10.14
C ILE A 77 13.64 4.01 -10.33
N THR A 78 13.87 2.79 -10.80
CA THR A 78 15.18 2.14 -11.01
C THR A 78 16.04 1.96 -9.75
N VAL A 79 15.43 2.04 -8.56
CA VAL A 79 16.08 1.89 -7.24
C VAL A 79 15.21 1.04 -6.33
N PRO A 80 15.77 0.07 -5.58
CA PRO A 80 14.99 -0.77 -4.69
C PRO A 80 14.60 -0.05 -3.39
N GLY A 81 13.34 -0.21 -2.97
CA GLY A 81 12.83 0.23 -1.68
C GLY A 81 12.61 -0.93 -0.70
N ASN A 82 12.16 -0.62 0.52
CA ASN A 82 11.91 -1.64 1.56
C ASN A 82 10.55 -2.35 1.37
N LYS A 83 10.44 -3.17 0.31
CA LYS A 83 9.20 -3.87 -0.05
C LYS A 83 8.65 -4.77 1.05
N ALA A 84 9.50 -5.50 1.77
CA ALA A 84 9.07 -6.44 2.80
C ALA A 84 8.32 -5.72 3.94
N ALA A 85 8.95 -4.70 4.53
CA ALA A 85 8.31 -3.92 5.59
C ALA A 85 7.08 -3.13 5.08
N THR A 86 7.11 -2.70 3.82
CA THR A 86 5.97 -2.02 3.18
C THR A 86 4.78 -2.97 3.08
N LEU A 87 4.98 -4.20 2.60
CA LEU A 87 3.93 -5.23 2.52
C LEU A 87 3.35 -5.55 3.88
N ASP A 88 4.20 -5.76 4.89
CA ASP A 88 3.74 -6.06 6.25
C ASP A 88 2.80 -4.96 6.78
N ARG A 89 3.20 -3.69 6.61
CA ARG A 89 2.39 -2.54 7.03
C ARG A 89 1.07 -2.41 6.25
N LEU A 90 1.09 -2.67 4.94
CA LEU A 90 -0.10 -2.58 4.09
C LEU A 90 -1.11 -3.69 4.41
N LEU A 91 -0.65 -4.91 4.65
CA LEU A 91 -1.51 -6.04 5.04
C LEU A 91 -2.06 -5.86 6.46
N GLU A 92 -1.28 -5.31 7.38
CA GLU A 92 -1.78 -4.87 8.69
C GLU A 92 -2.89 -3.81 8.55
N ALA A 93 -2.71 -2.81 7.69
CA ALA A 93 -3.73 -1.81 7.41
C ALA A 93 -5.01 -2.45 6.85
N ARG A 94 -4.88 -3.38 5.89
CA ARG A 94 -6.02 -4.13 5.33
C ARG A 94 -6.81 -4.84 6.43
N ARG A 95 -6.13 -5.61 7.28
CA ARG A 95 -6.74 -6.33 8.41
C ARG A 95 -7.35 -5.41 9.45
N THR A 96 -6.79 -4.21 9.63
CA THR A 96 -7.30 -3.20 10.56
C THR A 96 -8.61 -2.63 10.06
N HIS A 97 -8.67 -2.28 8.77
CA HIS A 97 -9.74 -1.47 8.20
C HIS A 97 -10.84 -2.25 7.50
N LEU A 98 -10.56 -3.48 7.05
CA LEU A 98 -11.49 -4.29 6.28
C LEU A 98 -11.82 -5.60 7.00
N GLN A 99 -13.00 -6.14 6.73
CA GLN A 99 -13.45 -7.44 7.21
C GLN A 99 -14.35 -8.11 6.17
N TRP A 100 -14.38 -9.44 6.16
CA TRP A 100 -15.38 -10.17 5.42
C TRP A 100 -16.70 -10.10 6.17
N GLN A 101 -17.78 -9.88 5.43
CA GLN A 101 -19.14 -9.95 5.98
C GLN A 101 -19.69 -11.37 5.84
N ASP A 102 -20.18 -11.92 6.95
CA ASP A 102 -20.92 -13.20 7.04
C ASP A 102 -22.21 -13.21 6.20
#